data_AF-A0A3D1J036-F1
#
_entry.id   AF-A0A3D1J036-F1
#
_cell.length_a   1.000
_cell.length_b   1.000
_cell.length_c   1.000
_cell.angle_alpha   90.00
_cell.angle_beta   90.00
_cell.angle_gamma   90.00
#
_symmetry.space_group_name_H-M   'P 1'
#
loop_
_entity.id
_entity.type
_entity.pdbx_description
1 polymer ?
#
loop_
_entity_poly.entity_id
_entity_poly.type
_entity_poly.pdbx_seq_one_letter_code
_entity_poly.pdbx_strand_id
1 'polypeptide(L)'
;MQDSRSPGLSFFMNEEAGDLHARFEPMGDVSAPDLATVQRFMHDGGWDAFCVDQKALVDFVTGCRGMLEASERIVGVRRDGEFALTLSGDSMLAQLTLIAPQGGK
;
A
#
# COMPACT_ATOMS: atom_id res chain seq x y z
N MET A 1 -25.87 -1.57 7.13
CA MET A 1 -24.55 -1.99 6.63
C MET A 1 -23.55 -1.59 7.69
N GLN A 2 -22.89 -2.55 8.32
CA GLN A 2 -22.05 -2.34 9.52
C GLN A 2 -20.67 -1.83 9.09
N ASP A 3 -20.32 -0.60 9.47
CA ASP A 3 -18.98 -0.02 9.39
C ASP A 3 -17.99 -0.96 10.10
N SER A 4 -17.20 -1.69 9.32
CA SER A 4 -15.98 -2.31 9.82
C SER A 4 -14.96 -1.20 9.96
N ARG A 5 -14.99 -0.42 11.05
CA ARG A 5 -13.90 0.48 11.44
C ARG A 5 -13.11 -0.22 12.53
N SER A 6 -11.88 -0.64 12.23
CA SER A 6 -10.93 -1.07 13.25
C SER A 6 -10.50 0.22 13.92
N PRO A 7 -10.87 0.46 15.18
CA PRO A 7 -10.54 1.70 15.85
C PRO A 7 -9.01 1.78 15.92
N GLY A 8 -8.45 2.77 15.23
CA GLY A 8 -7.01 3.03 15.22
C GLY A 8 -6.27 2.77 13.90
N LEU A 9 -6.84 2.06 12.92
CA LEU A 9 -6.15 1.84 11.63
C LEU A 9 -6.55 2.90 10.60
N SER A 10 -5.56 3.59 10.03
CA SER A 10 -5.73 4.59 8.98
C SER A 10 -4.64 4.48 7.93
N PHE A 11 -4.97 4.90 6.71
CA PHE A 11 -4.04 4.96 5.59
C PHE A 11 -4.10 6.36 4.98
N PHE A 12 -2.95 6.86 4.60
CA PHE A 12 -2.83 8.14 3.90
C PHE A 12 -1.62 8.11 2.98
N MET A 13 -1.65 8.92 1.94
CA MET A 13 -0.55 9.07 1.02
C MET A 13 0.19 10.38 1.29
N ASN A 14 1.51 10.33 1.25
CA ASN A 14 2.32 11.53 1.11
C ASN A 14 2.40 11.90 -0.37
N GLU A 15 1.71 12.98 -0.78
CA GLU A 15 1.65 13.43 -2.19
C GLU A 15 3.02 13.83 -2.77
N GLU A 16 3.93 14.34 -1.95
CA GLU A 16 5.25 14.80 -2.41
C GLU A 16 6.19 13.63 -2.70
N ALA A 17 6.18 12.61 -1.83
CA ALA A 17 7.01 11.42 -1.96
C ALA A 17 6.36 10.32 -2.80
N GLY A 18 5.03 10.30 -2.89
CA GLY A 18 4.26 9.20 -3.46
C GLY A 18 4.14 7.99 -2.52
N ASP A 19 4.50 8.11 -1.25
CA ASP A 19 4.49 6.99 -0.30
C ASP A 19 3.11 6.76 0.29
N LEU A 20 2.68 5.50 0.37
CA LEU A 20 1.49 5.07 1.09
C LEU A 20 1.88 4.68 2.52
N HIS A 21 1.35 5.41 3.49
CA HIS A 21 1.57 5.19 4.91
C HIS A 21 0.39 4.46 5.53
N ALA A 22 0.70 3.44 6.34
CA ALA A 22 -0.22 2.83 7.28
C ALA A 22 0.08 3.35 8.68
N ARG A 23 -0.96 3.79 9.39
CA ARG A 23 -0.88 4.25 10.77
C ARG A 23 -1.85 3.46 11.64
N PHE A 24 -1.31 2.91 12.72
CA PHE A 24 -2.09 2.24 13.75
C PHE A 24 -1.96 2.98 15.09
N GLU A 25 -3.08 3.39 15.64
CA GLU A 25 -3.20 4.00 16.97
C GLU A 25 -3.89 3.01 17.92
N PRO A 26 -3.17 2.40 18.88
CA PRO A 26 -3.78 1.51 19.84
C PRO A 26 -4.75 2.29 20.74
N MET A 27 -6.05 2.01 20.63
CA MET A 27 -7.09 2.63 21.45
C MET A 27 -7.63 1.64 22.49
N GLY A 28 -7.21 1.76 23.75
CA GLY A 28 -7.71 0.90 24.83
C GLY A 28 -7.35 -0.57 24.65
N ASP A 29 -8.33 -1.48 24.85
CA ASP A 29 -8.14 -2.94 24.75
C ASP A 29 -8.31 -3.49 23.31
N VAL A 30 -8.11 -2.62 22.31
CA VAL A 30 -8.25 -3.01 20.90
C VAL A 30 -7.04 -3.82 20.49
N SER A 31 -7.29 -5.08 20.12
CA SER A 31 -6.26 -5.98 19.62
C SER A 31 -5.64 -5.45 18.32
N ALA A 32 -4.33 -5.63 18.18
CA ALA A 32 -3.62 -5.28 16.96
C ALA A 32 -4.26 -5.95 15.73
N PRO A 33 -4.38 -5.24 14.59
CA PRO A 33 -5.01 -5.79 13.40
C PRO A 33 -4.15 -6.92 12.83
N ASP A 34 -4.78 -7.97 12.30
CA ASP A 34 -4.09 -9.00 11.53
C ASP A 34 -3.93 -8.57 10.06
N LEU A 35 -3.12 -9.32 9.31
CA LEU A 35 -2.84 -9.02 7.91
C LEU A 35 -4.10 -9.02 7.04
N ALA A 36 -5.04 -9.95 7.29
CA ALA A 36 -6.29 -10.03 6.55
C ALA A 36 -7.16 -8.79 6.78
N THR A 37 -7.23 -8.31 8.02
CA THR A 37 -7.93 -7.07 8.38
C THR A 37 -7.27 -5.91 7.65
N VAL A 38 -5.96 -5.73 7.77
CA VAL A 38 -5.22 -4.64 7.11
C VAL A 38 -5.49 -4.62 5.59
N GLN A 39 -5.39 -5.78 4.93
CA GLN A 39 -5.66 -5.89 3.49
C GLN A 39 -7.11 -5.54 3.12
N ARG A 40 -8.08 -5.97 3.93
CA ARG A 40 -9.49 -5.60 3.71
C ARG A 40 -9.70 -4.10 3.83
N PHE A 41 -9.11 -3.45 4.84
CA PHE A 41 -9.20 -1.99 4.98
C PHE A 41 -8.52 -1.23 3.84
N MET A 42 -7.41 -1.75 3.32
CA MET A 42 -6.78 -1.18 2.14
C MET A 42 -7.71 -1.28 0.94
N HIS A 43 -8.31 -2.44 0.69
CA HIS A 43 -9.24 -2.66 -0.41
C HIS A 43 -10.49 -1.78 -0.29
N ASP A 44 -11.16 -1.79 0.87
CA ASP A 44 -12.35 -0.97 1.12
C ASP A 44 -12.04 0.54 1.03
N GLY A 45 -10.80 0.92 1.35
CA GLY A 45 -10.29 2.28 1.26
C GLY A 45 -9.79 2.69 -0.12
N GLY A 46 -9.76 1.80 -1.13
CA GLY A 46 -9.22 2.06 -2.47
C GLY A 46 -7.69 2.23 -2.51
N TRP A 47 -6.98 1.67 -1.53
CA TRP A 47 -5.51 1.73 -1.41
C TRP A 47 -4.82 0.52 -2.05
N ASP A 48 -5.57 -0.45 -2.56
CA ASP A 48 -5.09 -1.63 -3.26
C ASP A 48 -4.53 -1.35 -4.66
N ALA A 49 -4.88 -0.19 -5.24
CA ALA A 49 -4.32 0.28 -6.50
C ALA A 49 -2.83 0.67 -6.39
N PHE A 50 -2.29 0.88 -5.18
CA PHE A 50 -0.90 1.23 -4.94
C PHE A 50 0.04 0.04 -5.14
N CYS A 51 1.32 0.30 -5.39
CA CYS A 51 2.34 -0.73 -5.32
C CYS A 51 2.63 -1.07 -3.85
N VAL A 52 1.88 -2.01 -3.29
CA VAL A 52 2.02 -2.44 -1.89
C VAL A 52 3.26 -3.31 -1.69
N ASP A 53 4.09 -2.96 -0.71
CA ASP A 53 5.17 -3.81 -0.23
C ASP A 53 4.61 -4.79 0.80
N GLN A 54 4.41 -6.04 0.38
CA GLN A 54 3.88 -7.09 1.24
C GLN A 54 4.78 -7.38 2.45
N LYS A 55 6.10 -7.21 2.32
CA LYS A 55 7.01 -7.41 3.44
C LYS A 55 6.82 -6.28 4.46
N ALA A 56 6.79 -5.03 4.01
CA ALA A 56 6.54 -3.89 4.88
C ALA A 56 5.18 -3.97 5.58
N LEU A 57 4.15 -4.51 4.91
CA LEU A 57 2.82 -4.74 5.48
C LEU A 57 2.84 -5.81 6.60
N VAL A 58 3.55 -6.91 6.39
CA VAL A 58 3.75 -7.95 7.42
C VAL A 58 4.54 -7.42 8.61
N ASP A 59 5.60 -6.65 8.34
CA ASP A 59 6.42 -6.02 9.37
C ASP A 59 5.60 -4.99 10.19
N PHE A 60 4.73 -4.21 9.53
CA PHE A 60 3.81 -3.29 10.17
C PHE A 60 2.82 -4.02 11.11
N VAL A 61 2.14 -5.07 10.61
CA VAL A 61 1.21 -5.89 11.41
C VAL A 61 1.91 -6.52 12.61
N THR A 62 3.13 -7.02 12.41
CA THR A 62 3.94 -7.61 13.48
C THR A 62 4.34 -6.55 14.50
N GLY A 63 4.73 -5.36 14.04
CA GLY A 63 5.09 -4.21 14.88
C GLY A 63 3.91 -3.69 15.71
N CYS A 64 2.68 -3.77 15.21
CA CYS A 64 1.49 -3.36 15.96
C CYS A 64 1.24 -4.23 17.20
N ARG A 65 1.78 -5.45 17.27
CA ARG A 65 1.55 -6.38 18.39
C ARG A 65 2.26 -5.89 19.65
N GLY A 66 1.49 -5.41 20.63
CA GLY A 66 2.00 -4.97 21.93
C GLY A 66 2.53 -3.53 21.95
N MET A 67 2.28 -2.74 20.91
CA MET A 67 2.56 -1.30 20.95
C MET A 67 1.52 -0.57 21.79
N LEU A 68 2.01 0.35 22.63
CA LEU A 68 1.22 1.27 23.45
C LEU A 68 1.13 2.67 22.81
N GLU A 69 1.91 2.91 21.76
CA GLU A 69 1.98 4.19 21.07
C GLU A 69 1.59 4.03 19.59
N ALA A 70 1.21 5.16 18.98
CA ALA A 70 0.92 5.21 17.55
C ALA A 70 2.13 4.77 16.74
N SER A 71 1.89 3.90 15.76
CA SER A 71 2.91 3.41 14.84
C SER A 71 2.56 3.81 13.42
N GLU A 72 3.57 4.25 12.68
CA GLU A 72 3.44 4.63 11.28
C GLU A 72 4.56 3.98 10.46
N ARG A 73 4.20 3.42 9.31
CA ARG A 73 5.13 2.80 8.36
C ARG A 73 4.68 3.03 6.93
N ILE A 74 5.65 3.17 6.04
CA ILE A 74 5.44 3.11 4.60
C ILE A 74 5.15 1.65 4.25
N VAL A 75 4.02 1.40 3.60
CA VAL A 75 3.55 0.07 3.20
C VAL A 75 3.37 -0.07 1.69
N GLY A 76 3.62 1.00 0.93
CA GLY A 76 3.56 0.98 -0.52
C GLY A 76 3.95 2.33 -1.11
N VAL A 77 3.95 2.40 -2.44
CA VAL A 77 4.30 3.60 -3.19
C VAL A 77 3.40 3.77 -4.42
N ARG A 78 3.21 5.02 -4.84
CA ARG A 78 2.67 5.38 -6.16
C ARG A 78 3.77 5.17 -7.19
N ARG A 79 3.44 4.47 -8.27
CA ARG A 79 4.30 4.29 -9.43
C ARG A 79 3.62 4.87 -10.65
N ASP A 80 4.36 5.67 -11.39
CA ASP A 80 3.88 6.15 -12.68
C ASP A 80 3.88 5.01 -13.69
N GLY A 81 3.15 5.22 -14.78
CA GLY A 81 3.16 4.31 -15.92
C GLY A 81 4.51 4.41 -16.61
N GLU A 82 5.06 3.27 -16.99
CA GLU A 82 6.33 3.21 -17.70
C GLU A 82 6.15 2.51 -19.05
N PHE A 83 7.01 2.85 -20.00
CA PHE A 83 7.08 2.10 -21.25
C PHE A 83 8.53 1.84 -21.64
N ALA A 84 8.73 0.70 -22.29
CA ALA A 84 10.00 0.34 -22.89
C ALA A 84 9.78 0.00 -24.37
N LEU A 85 10.55 0.64 -25.24
CA LEU A 85 10.59 0.34 -26.67
C LEU A 85 11.93 -0.33 -26.99
N THR A 86 11.88 -1.54 -27.52
CA THR A 86 13.06 -2.26 -28.00
C THR A 86 12.96 -2.43 -29.50
N LEU A 87 14.00 -1.98 -30.22
CA LEU A 87 14.13 -2.16 -31.66
C LEU A 87 15.08 -3.33 -31.93
N SER A 88 14.76 -4.16 -32.92
CA SER A 88 15.70 -5.17 -33.41
C SER A 88 16.92 -4.51 -34.06
N GLY A 89 18.05 -5.23 -34.12
CA GLY A 89 19.29 -4.70 -34.68
C GLY A 89 19.21 -4.29 -36.16
N ASP A 90 18.25 -4.86 -36.90
CA ASP A 90 17.94 -4.49 -38.28
C ASP A 90 16.87 -3.39 -38.41
N SER A 91 16.35 -2.89 -37.28
CA SER A 91 15.29 -1.88 -37.19
C SER A 91 13.97 -2.25 -37.88
N MET A 92 13.77 -3.52 -38.22
CA MET A 92 12.54 -4.00 -38.87
C MET A 92 11.46 -4.43 -37.88
N LEU A 93 11.80 -4.67 -36.62
CA LEU A 93 10.88 -5.04 -35.56
C LEU A 93 11.01 -4.09 -34.38
N ALA A 94 9.85 -3.75 -33.81
CA ALA A 94 9.73 -2.94 -32.60
C ALA A 94 8.84 -3.68 -31.60
N GLN A 95 9.32 -3.82 -30.36
CA GLN A 95 8.54 -4.32 -29.23
C GLN A 95 8.26 -3.17 -28.27
N LEU A 96 6.99 -2.90 -28.01
CA LEU A 96 6.54 -1.96 -27.00
C LEU A 96 6.04 -2.73 -25.78
N THR A 97 6.64 -2.48 -24.62
CA THR A 97 6.15 -2.95 -23.32
C THR A 97 5.57 -1.75 -22.58
N LEU A 98 4.36 -1.91 -22.03
CA LEU A 98 3.67 -0.91 -21.22
C LEU A 98 3.47 -1.47 -19.82
N ILE A 99 3.83 -0.68 -18.80
CA ILE A 99 3.60 -0.95 -17.38
C ILE A 99 2.57 0.08 -16.92
N ALA A 100 1.42 -0.39 -16.44
CA ALA A 100 0.36 0.50 -15.97
C ALA A 100 0.79 1.24 -14.68
N PRO A 101 0.37 2.50 -14.50
CA PRO A 101 0.57 3.21 -13.24
C PRO A 101 -0.14 2.48 -12.08
N GLN A 102 0.39 2.67 -10.87
CA GLN A 102 -0.14 2.13 -9.62
C GLN A 102 -0.23 3.26 -8.59
N GLY A 103 -1.33 3.38 -7.86
CA GLY A 103 -1.53 4.37 -6.79
C GLY A 103 -2.52 5.49 -7.10
N GLY A 104 -3.48 5.23 -7.99
CA GLY A 104 -4.66 6.09 -8.20
C GLY A 104 -5.87 5.55 -7.44
N LYS A 105 -6.59 6.43 -6.73
CA LYS A 105 -7.86 6.15 -6.05
C LYS A 105 -9.01 6.85 -6.77
#